data_AF-A0A349JXR5-F1
#
_entry.id   AF-A0A349JXR5-F1
#
_cell.length_a   1.000
_cell.length_b   1.000
_cell.length_c   1.000
_cell.angle_alpha   90.00
_cell.angle_beta   90.00
_cell.angle_gamma   90.00
#
_symmetry.space_group_name_H-M   'P 1'
#
loop_
_entity.id
_entity.type
_entity.pdbx_description
1 polymer ?
#
loop_
_entity_poly.entity_id
_entity_poly.type
_entity_poly.pdbx_seq_one_letter_code
_entity_poly.pdbx_strand_id
1 'polypeptide(L)'
;RARKIDQLLVGTDYADYFAGKWAAILRNKRTSAHHARGSFAFHAWIRDALHQNRPYHEFVKEFVAASGEVGENPPVIWYRTVKDSKEQLQDVAQIFLGQRLQCAQCHH
;
A
#
# COMPACT_ATOMS: atom_id res chain seq x y z
N ARG A 1 27.35 -7.91 0.30
CA ARG A 1 25.88 -7.84 0.13
C ARG A 1 25.22 -7.02 1.24
N ALA A 2 25.28 -7.44 2.53
CA ALA A 2 24.68 -6.74 3.67
C ALA A 2 25.04 -5.24 3.77
N ARG A 3 26.34 -4.88 3.79
CA ARG A 3 26.80 -3.48 3.83
C ARG A 3 26.20 -2.54 2.78
N LYS A 4 25.86 -3.05 1.58
CA LYS A 4 25.25 -2.24 0.51
C LYS A 4 23.75 -2.07 0.73
N ILE A 5 23.09 -3.08 1.30
CA ILE A 5 21.70 -3.00 1.74
C ILE A 5 21.59 -1.96 2.85
N ASP A 6 22.46 -2.02 3.86
CA ASP A 6 22.47 -1.06 4.96
C ASP A 6 22.68 0.38 4.46
N GLN A 7 23.63 0.59 3.53
CA GLN A 7 23.82 1.90 2.90
C GLN A 7 22.59 2.41 2.15
N LEU A 8 21.86 1.53 1.46
CA LEU A 8 20.65 1.90 0.72
C LEU A 8 19.46 2.17 1.66
N LEU A 9 19.39 1.48 2.80
CA LEU A 9 18.38 1.71 3.83
C LEU A 9 18.66 2.97 4.65
N VAL A 10 19.93 3.35 4.81
CA VAL A 10 20.34 4.61 5.47
C VAL A 10 19.99 5.84 4.62
N GLY A 11 19.89 5.69 3.30
CA GLY A 11 19.45 6.76 2.40
C GLY A 11 17.93 6.79 2.19
N THR A 12 17.36 7.99 2.02
CA THR A 12 15.93 8.17 1.71
C THR A 12 15.56 7.70 0.30
N ASP A 13 16.53 7.63 -0.61
CA ASP A 13 16.33 7.35 -2.03
C ASP A 13 15.65 6.00 -2.30
N TYR A 14 15.95 4.98 -1.49
CA TYR A 14 15.28 3.68 -1.56
C TYR A 14 13.79 3.82 -1.25
N ALA A 15 13.45 4.54 -0.18
CA ALA A 15 12.07 4.74 0.23
C ALA A 15 11.28 5.50 -0.84
N ASP A 16 11.86 6.53 -1.45
CA ASP A 16 11.24 7.29 -2.54
C ASP A 16 10.97 6.41 -3.78
N TYR A 17 11.97 5.63 -4.19
CA TYR A 17 11.84 4.75 -5.35
C TYR A 17 10.81 3.63 -5.14
N PHE A 18 10.84 2.96 -3.97
CA PHE A 18 9.92 1.87 -3.69
C PHE A 18 8.52 2.35 -3.32
N ALA A 19 8.37 3.55 -2.76
CA ALA A 19 7.05 4.15 -2.53
C ALA A 19 6.27 4.31 -3.85
N GLY A 20 6.94 4.72 -4.93
CA GLY A 20 6.31 4.79 -6.25
C GLY A 20 5.83 3.43 -6.76
N LYS A 21 6.60 2.36 -6.54
CA LYS A 21 6.20 1.00 -6.92
C LYS A 21 5.00 0.51 -6.11
N TRP A 22 5.05 0.70 -4.80
CA TRP A 22 3.95 0.33 -3.90
C TRP A 22 2.69 1.14 -4.18
N ALA A 23 2.82 2.43 -4.48
CA ALA A 23 1.69 3.27 -4.89
C ALA A 23 1.03 2.73 -6.18
N ALA A 24 1.82 2.21 -7.14
CA ALA A 24 1.26 1.58 -8.34
C ALA A 24 0.55 0.25 -8.03
N ILE A 25 1.15 -0.62 -7.21
CA ILE A 25 0.55 -1.91 -6.77
C ILE A 25 -0.75 -1.67 -6.00
N LEU A 26 -0.74 -0.71 -5.08
CA LEU A 26 -1.88 -0.31 -4.27
C LEU A 26 -2.80 0.69 -4.99
N ARG A 27 -2.74 0.76 -6.33
CA ARG A 27 -3.66 1.50 -7.19
C ARG A 27 -3.85 2.98 -6.80
N ASN A 28 -2.86 3.60 -6.16
CA ASN A 28 -2.90 5.01 -5.74
C ASN A 28 -2.75 5.91 -6.98
N LYS A 29 -3.89 6.27 -7.59
CA LYS A 29 -3.96 7.11 -8.79
C LYS A 29 -4.56 8.47 -8.47
N ARG A 30 -3.97 9.52 -9.05
CA ARG A 30 -4.54 10.86 -9.03
C ARG A 30 -5.64 10.95 -10.09
N THR A 31 -6.87 10.64 -9.71
CA THR A 31 -8.02 10.69 -10.63
C THR A 31 -8.63 12.08 -10.77
N SER A 32 -8.42 12.97 -9.80
CA SER A 32 -8.83 14.38 -9.87
C SER A 32 -8.04 15.27 -8.90
N ALA A 33 -8.10 16.59 -9.09
CA ALA A 33 -7.49 17.56 -8.17
C ALA A 33 -8.04 17.45 -6.73
N HIS A 34 -9.30 17.03 -6.57
CA HIS A 34 -9.91 16.80 -5.25
C HIS A 34 -9.33 15.58 -4.53
N HIS A 35 -8.90 14.56 -5.27
CA HIS A 35 -8.29 13.35 -4.70
C HIS A 35 -6.77 13.46 -4.51
N ALA A 36 -6.15 14.51 -5.06
CA ALA A 36 -4.70 14.69 -5.02
C ALA A 36 -4.14 14.69 -3.59
N ARG A 37 -4.76 15.44 -2.66
CA ARG A 37 -4.33 15.51 -1.26
C ARG A 37 -4.27 14.14 -0.60
N GLY A 38 -5.30 13.33 -0.82
CA GLY A 38 -5.33 11.98 -0.31
C GLY A 38 -4.22 11.12 -0.93
N SER A 39 -4.10 11.12 -2.26
CA SER A 39 -3.05 10.34 -2.94
C SER A 39 -1.64 10.71 -2.45
N PHE A 40 -1.38 11.99 -2.14
CA PHE A 40 -0.13 12.42 -1.52
C PHE A 40 0.04 11.88 -0.11
N ALA A 41 -0.99 11.98 0.74
CA ALA A 41 -0.94 11.44 2.10
C ALA A 41 -0.67 9.93 2.12
N PHE A 42 -1.33 9.18 1.23
CA PHE A 42 -1.12 7.74 1.13
C PHE A 42 0.26 7.38 0.58
N HIS A 43 0.76 8.12 -0.43
CA HIS A 43 2.14 7.94 -0.89
C HIS A 43 3.16 8.25 0.21
N ALA A 44 2.95 9.33 0.99
CA ALA A 44 3.80 9.70 2.10
C ALA A 44 3.81 8.59 3.17
N TRP A 45 2.64 8.04 3.53
CA TRP A 45 2.55 6.92 4.47
C TRP A 45 3.34 5.69 4.01
N ILE A 46 3.28 5.33 2.72
CA ILE A 46 4.08 4.23 2.16
C ILE A 46 5.58 4.54 2.26
N ARG A 47 5.99 5.75 1.85
CA ARG A 47 7.38 6.20 1.92
C ARG A 47 7.91 6.15 3.35
N ASP A 48 7.13 6.64 4.31
CA ASP A 48 7.52 6.69 5.72
C ASP A 48 7.65 5.27 6.29
N ALA A 49 6.74 4.35 5.95
CA ALA A 49 6.84 2.96 6.36
C ALA A 49 8.13 2.29 5.83
N LEU A 50 8.50 2.57 4.58
CA LEU A 50 9.74 2.07 3.98
C LEU A 50 10.98 2.71 4.60
N HIS A 51 10.96 4.03 4.81
CA HIS A 51 12.06 4.78 5.41
C HIS A 51 12.35 4.34 6.86
N GLN A 52 11.29 4.07 7.62
CA GLN A 52 11.40 3.57 9.00
C GLN A 52 11.74 2.08 9.06
N ASN A 53 11.91 1.41 7.91
CA ASN A 53 12.08 -0.03 7.81
C ASN A 53 11.01 -0.79 8.61
N ARG A 54 9.75 -0.34 8.50
CA ARG A 54 8.62 -0.91 9.23
C ARG A 54 8.53 -2.41 8.92
N PRO A 55 8.42 -3.28 9.95
CA PRO A 55 8.18 -4.69 9.74
C PRO A 55 6.99 -4.93 8.81
N TYR A 56 7.17 -5.84 7.84
CA TYR A 56 6.14 -6.13 6.85
C TYR A 56 4.78 -6.48 7.48
N HIS A 57 4.77 -7.26 8.56
CA HIS A 57 3.54 -7.65 9.24
C HIS A 57 2.77 -6.45 9.84
N GLU A 58 3.47 -5.42 10.32
CA GLU A 58 2.84 -4.19 10.82
C GLU A 58 2.28 -3.37 9.66
N PHE A 59 3.04 -3.22 8.58
CA PHE A 59 2.58 -2.55 7.36
C PHE A 59 1.29 -3.18 6.82
N VAL A 60 1.24 -4.51 6.72
CA VAL A 60 0.04 -5.23 6.26
C VAL A 60 -1.10 -5.07 7.24
N LYS A 61 -0.86 -5.21 8.55
CA LYS A 61 -1.90 -5.08 9.58
C LYS A 61 -2.54 -3.69 9.56
N GLU A 62 -1.73 -2.64 9.50
CA GLU A 62 -2.21 -1.26 9.43
C GLU A 62 -3.01 -1.01 8.15
N PHE A 63 -2.56 -1.55 7.01
CA PHE A 63 -3.27 -1.43 5.75
C PHE A 63 -4.63 -2.14 5.79
N VAL A 64 -4.67 -3.41 6.23
CA VAL A 64 -5.88 -4.24 6.24
C VAL A 64 -6.91 -3.73 7.25
N ALA A 65 -6.46 -3.18 8.37
CA ALA A 65 -7.32 -2.61 9.41
C ALA A 65 -7.66 -1.13 9.18
N ALA A 66 -7.29 -0.57 8.01
CA ALA A 66 -7.43 0.86 7.77
C ALA A 66 -8.90 1.31 7.81
N SER A 67 -9.17 2.36 8.57
CA SER A 67 -10.50 2.93 8.76
C SER A 67 -10.41 4.38 9.22
N GLY A 68 -11.52 5.11 9.14
CA GLY A 68 -11.61 6.50 9.57
C GLY A 68 -11.24 7.53 8.49
N GLU A 69 -10.62 8.62 8.92
CA GLU A 69 -10.29 9.76 8.06
C GLU A 69 -8.93 9.62 7.40
N VAL A 70 -8.81 10.15 6.18
CA VAL A 70 -7.56 10.10 5.38
C VAL A 70 -6.41 10.86 6.05
N GLY A 71 -6.71 11.90 6.83
CA GLY A 71 -5.68 12.66 7.54
C GLY A 71 -5.00 11.87 8.66
N GLU A 72 -5.71 10.92 9.26
CA GLU A 72 -5.23 10.09 10.37
C GLU A 72 -4.77 8.72 9.88
N ASN A 73 -5.51 8.12 8.94
CA ASN A 73 -5.24 6.81 8.39
C ASN A 73 -5.26 6.84 6.84
N PRO A 74 -4.19 7.34 6.20
CA PRO A 74 -4.13 7.50 4.75
C PRO A 74 -4.44 6.24 3.91
N PRO A 75 -4.07 5.01 4.34
CA PRO A 75 -4.46 3.77 3.65
C PRO A 75 -5.97 3.63 3.36
N VAL A 76 -6.85 4.29 4.13
CA VAL A 76 -8.30 4.26 3.90
C VAL A 76 -8.71 4.71 2.48
N ILE A 77 -7.85 5.46 1.78
CA ILE A 77 -8.07 5.85 0.38
C ILE A 77 -8.20 4.64 -0.55
N TRP A 78 -7.47 3.57 -0.27
CA TRP A 78 -7.54 2.38 -1.09
C TRP A 78 -8.96 1.79 -1.07
N TYR A 79 -9.57 1.71 0.11
CA TYR A 79 -10.97 1.27 0.29
C TYR A 79 -12.00 2.22 -0.33
N ARG A 80 -11.68 3.50 -0.51
CA ARG A 80 -12.53 4.46 -1.24
C ARG A 80 -12.43 4.27 -2.75
N THR A 81 -11.32 3.71 -3.22
CA THR A 81 -11.02 3.46 -4.64
C THR A 81 -11.54 2.10 -5.09
N VAL A 82 -11.26 1.06 -4.31
CA VAL A 82 -11.74 -0.32 -4.52
C VAL A 82 -12.95 -0.53 -3.64
N LYS A 83 -14.16 -0.37 -4.18
CA LYS A 83 -15.41 -0.37 -3.40
C LYS A 83 -16.04 -1.75 -3.24
N ASP A 84 -15.77 -2.66 -4.19
CA ASP A 84 -16.34 -4.00 -4.17
C ASP A 84 -15.58 -4.89 -3.17
N SER A 85 -16.30 -5.52 -2.25
CA SER A 85 -15.70 -6.34 -1.19
C SER A 85 -15.00 -7.60 -1.71
N LYS A 86 -15.47 -8.16 -2.83
CA LYS A 86 -14.82 -9.33 -3.45
C LYS A 86 -13.52 -8.91 -4.11
N GLU A 87 -13.52 -7.78 -4.82
CA GLU A 87 -12.32 -7.19 -5.39
C GLU A 87 -11.29 -6.85 -4.30
N GLN A 88 -11.74 -6.28 -3.17
CA GLN A 88 -10.86 -5.99 -2.04
C GLN A 88 -10.18 -7.26 -1.50
N LEU A 89 -10.96 -8.32 -1.26
CA LEU A 89 -10.42 -9.60 -0.78
C LEU A 89 -9.41 -10.21 -1.75
N GLN A 90 -9.71 -10.17 -3.06
CA GLN A 90 -8.83 -10.69 -4.09
C GLN A 90 -7.52 -9.90 -4.19
N ASP A 91 -7.60 -8.57 -4.18
CA ASP A 91 -6.43 -7.72 -4.21
C ASP A 91 -5.57 -7.93 -2.96
N VAL A 92 -6.16 -7.94 -1.76
CA VAL A 92 -5.41 -8.17 -0.50
C VAL A 92 -4.72 -9.53 -0.52
N ALA A 93 -5.42 -10.59 -0.92
CA ALA A 93 -4.84 -11.92 -1.01
C ALA A 93 -3.71 -11.99 -2.05
N GLN A 94 -3.88 -11.34 -3.20
CA GLN A 94 -2.87 -11.35 -4.25
C GLN A 94 -1.65 -10.49 -3.89
N ILE A 95 -1.86 -9.30 -3.35
CA ILE A 95 -0.80 -8.33 -3.04
C ILE A 95 0.03 -8.80 -1.85
N PHE A 96 -0.62 -9.28 -0.78
CA PHE A 96 0.08 -9.55 0.48
C PHE A 96 0.39 -11.02 0.72
N LEU A 97 -0.40 -11.93 0.15
CA LEU A 97 -0.23 -13.38 0.32
C LEU A 97 0.26 -14.08 -0.96
N GLY A 98 0.29 -13.38 -2.10
CA GLY A 98 0.64 -13.97 -3.39
C GLY A 98 -0.38 -14.98 -3.92
N GLN A 99 -1.57 -15.06 -3.31
CA GLN A 99 -2.61 -16.02 -3.67
C GLN A 99 -3.61 -15.41 -4.65
N ARG A 100 -3.81 -16.05 -5.80
CA ARG A 100 -4.88 -15.68 -6.74
C ARG A 100 -6.17 -16.37 -6.33
N LEU A 101 -7.17 -15.58 -5.96
CA LEU A 101 -8.50 -16.07 -5.59
C LEU A 101 -9.53 -15.94 -6.74
N GLN A 102 -9.13 -15.48 -7.94
CA GLN A 102 -10.04 -15.38 -9.09
C GLN A 102 -10.61 -16.74 -9.52
N CYS A 103 -9.86 -17.83 -9.35
CA CYS A 103 -10.29 -19.18 -9.76
C CYS A 103 -11.28 -19.83 -8.78
N ALA A 104 -11.34 -19.38 -7.52
CA ALA A 104 -12.23 -19.93 -6.50
C ALA A 104 -13.65 -19.34 -6.56
N GLN A 105 -13.90 -18.33 -7.41
CA GLN A 105 -15.22 -17.71 -7.54
C GLN A 105 -16.28 -18.61 -8.20
N CYS A 106 -15.87 -19.63 -8.95
CA CYS A 106 -16.76 -20.52 -9.72
C CYS A 106 -16.71 -21.98 -9.27
N HIS A 107 -15.87 -22.33 -8.29
CA HIS A 107 -15.73 -23.69 -7.77
C HIS A 107 -15.99 -23.71 -6.26
N HIS A 108 -17.26 -23.53 -5.91
CA HIS A 108 -17.84 -23.98 -4.64
C HIS A 108 -18.60 -25.28 -4.92
#